data_AF-A0A2L2ZCL2-F1
#
_entry.id   AF-A0A2L2ZCL2-F1
#
_cell.length_a   1.000
_cell.length_b   1.000
_cell.length_c   1.000
_cell.angle_alpha   90.00
_cell.angle_beta   90.00
_cell.angle_gamma   90.00
#
_symmetry.space_group_name_H-M   'P 1'
#
loop_
_entity.id
_entity.type
_entity.pdbx_description
1 polymer ?
#
loop_
_entity_poly.entity_id
_entity_poly.type
_entity_poly.pdbx_seq_one_letter_code
_entity_poly.pdbx_strand_id
1 'polypeptide(L)' 'AADDKLKQCMKRYVDTHGSPSTLLLISDDVNFASDLSDFRHRHNIRIILIHRGHAHQSLLTCAHEQYN' A
#
# COMPACT_ATOMS: atom_id res chain seq x y z
N ALA A 1 -12.48 1.42 -11.63
CA ALA A 1 -13.63 0.98 -10.81
C ALA A 1 -13.21 0.11 -9.62
N ALA A 2 -12.60 -1.06 -9.84
CA ALA A 2 -12.12 -1.90 -8.73
C ALA A 2 -10.96 -1.24 -7.97
N ASP A 3 -9.97 -0.72 -8.69
CA ASP A 3 -8.79 -0.06 -8.09
C ASP A 3 -9.18 1.19 -7.30
N ASP A 4 -10.10 2.00 -7.84
CA ASP A 4 -10.60 3.20 -7.14
C ASP A 4 -11.27 2.84 -5.82
N LYS A 5 -12.05 1.75 -5.81
CA LYS A 5 -12.71 1.26 -4.61
C LYS A 5 -11.70 0.73 -3.59
N LEU A 6 -10.67 0.01 -4.04
CA LEU A 6 -9.56 -0.44 -3.19
C LEU A 6 -8.80 0.75 -2.60
N LYS A 7 -8.45 1.75 -3.40
CA LYS A 7 -7.82 3.00 -2.94
C LYS A 7 -8.68 3.69 -1.88
N GLN A 8 -9.98 3.79 -2.11
CA GLN A 8 -10.90 4.38 -1.15
C GLN A 8 -10.95 3.57 0.16
N CYS A 9 -11.00 2.24 0.09
CA CYS A 9 -10.98 1.37 1.26
C CYS A 9 -9.68 1.51 2.07
N MET A 10 -8.52 1.56 1.39
CA MET A 10 -7.22 1.75 2.04
C MET A 10 -7.13 3.11 2.74
N LYS A 11 -7.54 4.19 2.05
CA LYS A 11 -7.59 5.54 2.65
C LYS A 11 -8.45 5.56 3.89
N ARG A 12 -9.67 5.03 3.78
CA ARG A 12 -10.59 4.94 4.91
C ARG A 12 -10.01 4.13 6.07
N TYR A 13 -9.30 3.03 5.79
CA TYR A 13 -8.64 2.25 6.83
C TYR A 13 -7.58 3.09 7.57
N VAL A 14 -6.70 3.78 6.83
CA VAL A 14 -5.65 4.64 7.38
C VAL A 14 -6.23 5.80 8.18
N ASP A 15 -7.27 6.46 7.65
CA ASP A 15 -7.93 7.58 8.33
C ASP A 15 -8.64 7.13 9.62
N THR A 16 -9.20 5.92 9.63
CA THR A 16 -9.95 5.41 10.79
C THR A 16 -9.04 4.90 11.91
N HIS A 17 -7.94 4.22 11.56
CA HIS A 17 -7.10 3.54 12.55
C HIS A 17 -5.81 4.29 12.88
N GLY A 18 -5.24 5.02 11.92
CA GLY A 18 -3.96 5.72 12.09
C GLY A 18 -2.80 4.79 12.46
N SER A 19 -1.74 5.38 13.03
CA SER A 19 -0.61 4.63 13.58
C SER A 19 -0.85 4.32 15.08
N PRO A 20 -0.45 3.15 15.60
CA PRO A 20 0.22 2.05 14.91
C PRO A 20 -0.78 1.12 14.19
N SER A 21 -0.55 0.89 12.90
CA SER A 21 -1.29 -0.13 12.14
C SER A 21 -0.47 -0.67 10.96
N THR A 22 -0.94 -1.79 10.40
CA THR A 22 -0.29 -2.48 9.28
C THR A 22 -1.29 -2.68 8.15
N LEU A 23 -0.94 -2.25 6.95
CA LEU A 23 -1.69 -2.47 5.72
C LEU A 23 -0.96 -3.50 4.86
N LEU A 24 -1.63 -4.61 4.57
CA LEU A 24 -1.17 -5.63 3.63
C LEU A 24 -1.93 -5.46 2.31
N LEU A 25 -1.20 -5.25 1.23
CA LEU A 25 -1.75 -5.19 -0.13
C LEU A 25 -1.26 -6.37 -0.95
N ILE A 26 -2.19 -7.05 -1.64
CA ILE A 26 -1.87 -8.07 -2.64
C ILE A 26 -2.09 -7.45 -4.02
N SER A 27 -1.03 -6.96 -4.65
CA SER A 27 -1.09 -6.30 -5.96
C SER A 27 0.31 -6.09 -6.56
N ASP A 28 0.42 -6.15 -7.88
CA ASP A 28 1.60 -5.74 -8.66
C ASP A 28 1.37 -4.41 -9.43
N ASP A 29 0.23 -3.74 -9.23
CA ASP A 29 -0.12 -2.50 -9.93
C ASP A 29 0.57 -1.27 -9.31
N VAL A 30 1.40 -0.60 -10.12
CA VAL A 30 2.13 0.63 -9.78
C VAL A 30 1.21 1.80 -9.40
N ASN A 31 -0.05 1.79 -9.81
CA ASN A 31 -1.02 2.84 -9.51
C ASN A 31 -1.29 3.03 -8.01
N PHE A 32 -0.92 2.06 -7.17
CA PHE A 32 -1.02 2.16 -5.71
C PHE A 32 0.19 2.82 -5.04
N ALA A 33 1.32 2.99 -5.75
CA ALA A 33 2.57 3.46 -5.16
C ALA A 33 2.42 4.84 -4.47
N SER A 34 1.68 5.76 -5.08
CA SER A 34 1.45 7.09 -4.50
C SER A 34 0.73 7.00 -3.15
N ASP A 35 -0.35 6.22 -3.08
CA ASP A 35 -1.13 6.04 -1.86
C ASP A 35 -0.30 5.31 -0.79
N LEU A 36 0.40 4.22 -1.13
CA LEU A 36 1.25 3.49 -0.19
C LEU A 36 2.40 4.34 0.35
N SER A 37 3.01 5.18 -0.48
CA SER A 37 4.04 6.13 -0.08
C SER A 37 3.52 7.12 0.96
N ASP A 38 2.33 7.70 0.72
CA ASP A 38 1.68 8.62 1.64
C ASP A 38 1.36 7.94 2.99
N PHE A 39 0.80 6.73 2.94
CA PHE A 39 0.50 5.96 4.15
C PHE A 39 1.75 5.63 4.97
N ARG A 40 2.85 5.25 4.32
CA ARG A 40 4.12 4.97 4.99
C ARG A 40 4.73 6.22 5.61
N HIS A 41 4.88 7.28 4.82
CA HIS A 41 5.73 8.40 5.22
C HIS A 41 4.98 9.48 6.00
N ARG A 42 3.68 9.68 5.75
CA ARG A 42 2.88 10.69 6.44
C ARG A 42 2.06 10.12 7.58
N HIS A 43 1.50 8.93 7.38
CA HIS A 43 0.62 8.31 8.37
C HIS A 43 1.33 7.27 9.26
N ASN A 44 2.62 7.00 9.04
CA ASN A 44 3.41 6.02 9.79
C ASN A 44 2.74 4.64 9.85
N ILE A 45 2.16 4.22 8.72
CA ILE A 45 1.53 2.90 8.55
C ILE A 45 2.59 1.91 8.07
N ARG A 46 2.66 0.74 8.71
CA ARG A 46 3.51 -0.35 8.21
C ARG A 46 2.88 -0.93 6.96
N ILE A 47 3.65 -1.02 5.88
CA ILE A 47 3.18 -1.52 4.58
C ILE A 47 3.83 -2.87 4.30
N ILE A 48 3.01 -3.90 4.04
CA ILE A 48 3.43 -5.21 3.56
C ILE A 48 2.85 -5.41 2.16
N LEU A 49 3.68 -5.77 1.20
CA LEU A 49 3.27 -5.98 -0.19
C LEU A 49 3.44 -7.46 -0.59
N ILE A 50 2.37 -8.09 -1.06
CA ILE A 50 2.46 -9.37 -1.76
C ILE A 50 2.23 -9.07 -3.23
N HIS A 51 3.17 -9.44 -4.07
CA HIS A 51 3.12 -9.13 -5.50
C HIS A 51 3.58 -10.33 -6.33
N ARG A 52 3.31 -10.32 -7.64
CA ARG A 52 3.94 -11.28 -8.54
C ARG A 52 5.34 -10.78 -8.89
N GLY A 53 6.24 -11.67 -9.32
CA GLY A 53 7.68 -11.40 -9.50
C GLY A 53 8.11 -10.23 -10.41
N HIS A 54 7.18 -9.51 -11.03
CA HIS A 54 7.45 -8.39 -11.93
C HIS A 54 6.73 -7.08 -11.53
N ALA A 55 6.52 -6.83 -10.23
CA ALA A 55 6.02 -5.53 -9.78
C ALA A 55 7.02 -4.40 -10.03
N HIS A 56 6.49 -3.21 -10.35
CA HIS A 56 7.31 -2.05 -10.68
C HIS A 56 8.10 -1.55 -9.45
N GLN A 57 9.37 -1.15 -9.64
CA GLN A 57 10.26 -0.76 -8.54
C GLN A 57 9.67 0.34 -7.64
N SER A 58 8.96 1.31 -8.21
CA SER A 58 8.30 2.38 -7.44
C SER A 58 7.28 1.85 -6.43
N LEU A 59 6.58 0.76 -6.75
CA LEU A 59 5.64 0.12 -5.82
C LEU A 59 6.40 -0.59 -4.69
N LEU A 60 7.45 -1.32 -5.05
CA LEU A 60 8.30 -2.06 -4.12
C LEU A 60 8.94 -1.13 -3.08
N THR A 61 9.42 0.04 -3.52
CA THR A 61 10.05 1.03 -2.62
C THR A 61 9.09 1.59 -1.57
N CYS A 62 7.78 1.49 -1.76
CA CYS A 62 6.80 1.95 -0.78
C CYS A 62 6.60 0.94 0.37
N ALA A 63 6.95 -0.33 0.18
CA ALA A 63 6.74 -1.37 1.18
C ALA A 63 7.86 -1.43 2.23
N HIS A 64 7.54 -1.90 3.43
CA HIS A 64 8.53 -2.26 4.46
C HIS A 64 8.95 -3.72 4.31
N GLU A 65 8.02 -4.58 3.89
CA GLU A 65 8.24 -5.98 3.57
C GLU A 65 7.56 -6.30 2.24
N GLN A 66 8.18 -7.16 1.45
CA GLN A 66 7.64 -7.60 0.17
C GLN A 66 7.81 -9.11 -0.01
N TYR A 67 6.80 -9.76 -0.58
CA TYR A 67 6.75 -11.20 -0.84
C TYR A 67 6.27 -11.48 -2.26
N ASN A 68 6.82 -12.53 -2.87
CA ASN A 68 6.46 -13.05 -4.19
C ASN A 68 5.62 -14.33 -4.07
#